data_AF-A0A4V2EJD4-F1
#
_entry.id   AF-A0A4V2EJD4-F1
#
_cell.length_a   1.000
_cell.length_b   1.000
_cell.length_c   1.000
_cell.angle_alpha   90.00
_cell.angle_beta   90.00
_cell.angle_gamma   90.00
#
_symmetry.space_group_name_H-M   'P 1'
#
loop_
_entity.id
_entity.type
_entity.pdbx_description
1 polymer ?
#
loop_
_entity_poly.entity_id
_entity_poly.type
_entity_poly.pdbx_seq_one_letter_code
_entity_poly.pdbx_strand_id
1 'polypeptide(L)'
;MTSIQIARYALTFSWLYHGIFPKLLYVAPYEKLLIDSFGFSEQVSYFITKSAGVSEVIFGGVIFIFYRIKSIILLNIFALFGLIIFVAVLQPQLLVEAFNPVTTNIMMIALSVILFNELQAEEQQDNRNH
;
A
#
# COMPACT_ATOMS: atom_id res chain seq x y z
N MET A 1 5.04 22.33 4.99
CA MET A 1 4.05 21.23 5.04
C MET A 1 4.26 20.48 6.34
N THR A 2 3.19 20.08 7.03
CA THR A 2 3.30 19.29 8.27
C THR A 2 3.69 17.84 7.94
N SER A 3 4.31 17.14 8.89
CA SER A 3 4.64 15.70 8.78
C SER A 3 3.42 14.87 8.36
N ILE A 4 2.23 15.21 8.89
CA ILE A 4 0.94 14.61 8.55
C ILE A 4 0.67 14.69 7.04
N GLN A 5 0.80 15.86 6.42
CA GLN A 5 0.50 16.01 4.99
C GLN A 5 1.53 15.32 4.11
N ILE A 6 2.81 15.33 4.52
CA ILE A 6 3.88 14.61 3.81
C ILE A 6 3.57 13.10 3.81
N ALA A 7 3.28 12.51 4.97
CA ALA A 7 2.97 11.09 5.08
C ALA A 7 1.68 10.74 4.31
N ARG A 8 0.62 11.55 4.45
CA ARG A 8 -0.64 11.37 3.70
C ARG A 8 -0.42 11.33 2.20
N TYR A 9 0.31 12.28 1.64
CA TYR A 9 0.52 12.37 0.20
C TYR A 9 1.46 11.28 -0.31
N ALA A 10 2.53 10.97 0.43
CA ALA A 10 3.43 9.88 0.07
C ALA A 10 2.69 8.52 0.04
N LEU A 11 1.93 8.20 1.09
CA LEU A 11 1.14 6.96 1.15
C LEU A 11 0.09 6.88 0.05
N THR A 12 -0.64 7.97 -0.17
CA THR A 12 -1.63 8.06 -1.26
C THR A 12 -0.96 7.82 -2.61
N PHE A 13 0.13 8.53 -2.88
CA PHE A 13 0.86 8.43 -4.14
C PHE A 13 1.35 7.00 -4.39
N SER A 14 1.94 6.34 -3.39
CA SER A 14 2.42 4.97 -3.52
C SER A 14 1.31 4.01 -3.97
N TRP A 15 0.14 4.02 -3.31
CA TRP A 15 -0.98 3.15 -3.70
C TRP A 15 -1.54 3.49 -5.08
N LEU A 16 -1.69 4.77 -5.40
CA LEU A 16 -2.12 5.19 -6.73
C LEU A 16 -1.13 4.74 -7.80
N TYR A 17 0.17 4.89 -7.55
CA TYR A 17 1.22 4.52 -8.49
C TYR A 17 1.23 3.00 -8.73
N HIS A 18 1.22 2.20 -7.66
CA HIS A 18 1.18 0.73 -7.75
C HIS A 18 -0.10 0.20 -8.39
N GLY A 19 -1.24 0.85 -8.17
CA GLY A 19 -2.49 0.46 -8.83
C GLY A 19 -2.50 0.83 -10.30
N ILE A 20 -2.10 2.06 -10.63
CA ILE A 20 -2.23 2.60 -11.99
C ILE A 20 -1.17 2.00 -12.90
N PHE A 21 0.10 2.11 -12.56
CA PHE A 21 1.17 1.85 -13.53
C PHE A 21 1.43 0.36 -13.79
N PRO A 22 1.80 -0.46 -12.79
CA PRO A 22 2.15 -1.85 -13.01
C PRO A 22 0.94 -2.79 -13.09
N LYS A 23 -0.29 -2.29 -12.92
CA LYS A 23 -1.52 -3.09 -13.01
C LYS A 23 -2.51 -2.56 -14.05
N LEU A 24 -3.00 -1.32 -13.93
CA LEU A 24 -4.07 -0.80 -14.81
C LEU A 24 -3.61 -0.34 -16.19
N LEU A 25 -2.52 0.42 -16.30
CA LEU A 25 -1.98 0.90 -17.58
C LEU A 25 -1.17 -0.18 -18.29
N TYR A 26 -0.26 -0.81 -17.55
CA TYR A 26 0.63 -1.83 -18.08
C TYR A 26 0.76 -2.93 -17.04
N VAL A 27 0.48 -4.19 -17.41
CA VAL A 27 0.69 -5.30 -16.48
C VAL A 27 2.18 -5.62 -16.45
N ALA A 28 2.84 -5.27 -15.35
CA ALA A 28 4.27 -5.49 -15.19
C ALA A 28 4.61 -6.99 -15.12
N PRO A 29 5.78 -7.41 -15.59
CA PRO A 29 6.18 -8.83 -15.57
C PRO A 29 6.12 -9.45 -14.18
N TYR A 30 6.52 -8.71 -13.13
CA TYR A 30 6.50 -9.21 -11.76
C TYR A 30 5.07 -9.41 -11.21
N GLU A 31 4.12 -8.56 -11.60
CA GLU A 31 2.69 -8.74 -11.25
C GLU A 31 2.12 -9.98 -11.97
N LYS A 32 2.48 -10.17 -13.25
CA LYS A 32 2.09 -11.37 -14.01
C LYS A 32 2.65 -12.64 -13.36
N LEU A 33 3.94 -12.65 -12.99
CA LEU A 33 4.57 -13.79 -12.31
C LEU A 33 3.87 -14.15 -10.99
N LEU A 34 3.49 -13.15 -10.19
CA LEU A 34 2.76 -13.39 -8.94
C LEU A 34 1.40 -14.05 -9.17
N ILE A 35 0.60 -13.55 -10.12
CA ILE A 35 -0.74 -14.10 -10.37
C ILE A 35 -0.67 -15.45 -11.10
N ASP A 36 0.29 -15.64 -12.00
CA ASP A 36 0.47 -16.93 -12.70
C ASP A 36 0.93 -18.05 -11.74
N SER A 37 1.45 -17.70 -10.55
CA SER A 37 1.75 -18.66 -9.48
C SER A 37 0.52 -19.44 -9.00
N PHE A 38 -0.69 -18.92 -9.25
CA PHE A 38 -1.95 -19.60 -8.93
C PHE A 38 -2.37 -20.64 -10.00
N GLY A 39 -1.71 -20.67 -11.16
CA GLY A 39 -2.05 -21.62 -12.24
C GLY A 39 -3.37 -21.32 -12.96
N PHE A 40 -3.85 -20.08 -12.91
CA PHE A 40 -5.05 -19.66 -13.62
C PHE A 40 -4.83 -19.53 -15.13
N SER A 41 -5.93 -19.46 -15.90
CA SER A 41 -5.84 -19.09 -17.31
C SER A 41 -5.43 -17.63 -17.48
N GLU A 42 -4.79 -17.30 -18.59
CA GLU A 42 -4.28 -15.94 -18.85
C GLU A 42 -5.38 -14.86 -18.74
N GLN A 43 -6.60 -15.18 -19.21
CA GLN A 43 -7.75 -14.27 -19.10
C GLN A 43 -8.13 -14.01 -17.64
N VAL A 44 -8.18 -15.04 -16.80
CA VAL A 44 -8.51 -14.91 -15.38
C VAL A 44 -7.40 -14.17 -14.63
N SER A 45 -6.13 -14.52 -14.88
CA SER A 45 -4.98 -13.80 -14.32
C SER A 45 -5.05 -12.31 -14.64
N TYR A 46 -5.34 -11.96 -15.90
CA TYR A 46 -5.49 -10.57 -16.33
C TYR A 46 -6.59 -9.83 -15.58
N PHE A 47 -7.78 -10.42 -15.44
CA PHE A 47 -8.86 -9.80 -14.68
C PHE A 47 -8.51 -9.61 -13.20
N ILE A 48 -7.90 -10.62 -12.57
CA ILE A 48 -7.45 -10.52 -11.16
C ILE A 48 -6.46 -9.36 -11.01
N THR A 49 -5.44 -9.26 -11.87
CA THR A 49 -4.46 -8.18 -11.81
C THR A 49 -5.11 -6.80 -11.97
N LYS A 50 -6.06 -6.65 -12.90
CA LYS A 50 -6.79 -5.38 -13.08
C LYS A 50 -7.65 -5.05 -11.88
N SER A 51 -8.37 -6.02 -11.32
CA SER A 51 -9.17 -5.84 -10.10
C SER A 51 -8.31 -5.47 -8.89
N ALA A 52 -7.11 -6.05 -8.76
CA ALA A 52 -6.15 -5.64 -7.75
C ALA A 52 -5.73 -4.17 -7.96
N GLY A 53 -5.41 -3.78 -9.20
CA GLY A 53 -5.07 -2.39 -9.52
C GLY A 53 -6.17 -1.38 -9.20
N VAL A 54 -7.43 -1.70 -9.50
CA VAL A 54 -8.58 -0.85 -9.11
C VAL A 54 -8.68 -0.75 -7.58
N SER A 55 -8.48 -1.87 -6.89
CA SER A 55 -8.55 -1.92 -5.42
C SER A 55 -7.46 -1.06 -4.77
N GLU A 56 -6.24 -1.09 -5.31
CA GLU A 56 -5.13 -0.23 -4.86
C GLU A 56 -5.41 1.26 -5.09
N VAL A 57 -5.99 1.62 -6.24
CA VAL A 57 -6.38 3.01 -6.53
C VAL A 57 -7.46 3.50 -5.56
N ILE A 58 -8.49 2.69 -5.33
CA ILE A 58 -9.54 3.00 -4.37
C ILE A 58 -8.93 3.17 -2.98
N PHE A 59 -8.04 2.27 -2.56
CA PHE A 59 -7.42 2.33 -1.25
C PHE A 59 -6.52 3.56 -1.07
N GLY A 60 -5.78 3.96 -2.12
CA GLY A 60 -5.07 5.24 -2.15
C GLY A 60 -6.00 6.44 -1.95
N GLY A 61 -7.16 6.44 -2.62
CA GLY A 61 -8.21 7.45 -2.41
C GLY A 61 -8.79 7.44 -0.99
N VAL A 62 -9.00 6.26 -0.40
CA VAL A 62 -9.45 6.09 0.98
C VAL A 62 -8.44 6.70 1.95
N ILE A 63 -7.14 6.41 1.79
CA ILE A 63 -6.10 7.05 2.61
C ILE A 63 -6.11 8.56 2.40
N PHE A 64 -6.22 9.05 1.16
CA PHE A 64 -6.23 10.48 0.88
C PHE A 64 -7.35 11.23 1.60
N ILE A 65 -8.57 10.68 1.61
CA ILE A 65 -9.76 11.33 2.18
C ILE A 65 -9.84 11.08 3.69
N PHE A 66 -9.58 9.85 4.14
CA PHE A 66 -9.85 9.39 5.50
C PHE A 66 -8.58 9.19 6.34
N TYR A 67 -7.46 9.87 6.01
CA TYR A 67 -6.19 9.74 6.73
C TYR A 67 -6.27 10.00 8.24
N ARG A 68 -7.26 10.77 8.71
CA ARG A 68 -7.45 11.04 10.16
C ARG A 68 -8.09 9.86 10.91
N ILE A 69 -8.66 8.88 10.22
CA ILE A 69 -9.26 7.70 10.85
C ILE A 69 -8.17 6.68 11.16
N LYS A 70 -7.84 6.52 12.45
CA LYS A 70 -6.76 5.63 12.93
C LYS A 70 -6.88 4.17 12.48
N SER A 71 -8.10 3.64 12.38
CA SER A 71 -8.32 2.28 11.89
C SER A 71 -7.96 2.11 10.41
N ILE A 72 -8.08 3.16 9.58
CA ILE A 72 -7.63 3.14 8.18
C ILE A 72 -6.11 3.07 8.09
N ILE A 73 -5.40 3.80 8.95
CA ILE A 73 -3.93 3.74 9.01
C ILE A 73 -3.46 2.35 9.45
N LEU A 74 -4.12 1.78 10.46
CA LEU A 74 -3.80 0.43 10.93
C LEU A 74 -4.10 -0.65 9.87
N LEU A 75 -5.23 -0.52 9.16
CA LEU A 75 -5.54 -1.36 8.00
C LEU A 75 -4.46 -1.27 6.93
N ASN A 76 -3.95 -0.08 6.64
CA ASN A 76 -2.84 0.11 5.71
C ASN A 76 -1.57 -0.65 6.14
N ILE A 77 -1.19 -0.54 7.42
CA ILE A 77 -0.03 -1.26 7.97
C ILE A 77 -0.20 -2.77 7.79
N PHE A 78 -1.35 -3.32 8.16
CA PHE A 78 -1.63 -4.75 8.01
C PHE A 78 -1.67 -5.20 6.55
N ALA A 79 -2.23 -4.38 5.66
CA ALA A 79 -2.22 -4.66 4.22
C ALA A 79 -0.78 -4.75 3.69
N LEU A 80 0.11 -3.84 4.08
CA LEU A 80 1.50 -3.83 3.65
C LEU A 80 2.28 -5.07 4.17
N PHE A 81 2.06 -5.47 5.43
CA PHE A 81 2.59 -6.75 5.91
C PHE A 81 2.03 -7.94 5.14
N GLY A 82 0.72 -7.94 4.86
CA GLY A 82 0.06 -8.96 4.06
C GLY A 82 0.67 -9.07 2.66
N LEU A 83 0.98 -7.95 2.01
CA LEU A 83 1.65 -7.93 0.70
C LEU A 83 3.07 -8.49 0.76
N ILE A 84 3.85 -8.20 1.80
CA ILE A 84 5.18 -8.81 1.99
C ILE A 84 5.04 -10.33 2.13
N ILE A 85 4.12 -10.80 2.98
CA ILE A 85 3.89 -12.24 3.19
C ILE A 85 3.42 -12.91 1.90
N PHE A 86 2.51 -12.26 1.16
CA PHE A 86 2.02 -12.74 -0.12
C PHE A 86 3.15 -12.98 -1.12
N VAL A 87 4.06 -12.01 -1.29
CA VAL A 87 5.23 -12.16 -2.14
C VAL A 87 6.19 -13.22 -1.60
N ALA A 88 6.40 -13.27 -0.28
CA ALA A 88 7.29 -14.25 0.35
C ALA A 88 6.85 -15.69 0.12
N VAL A 89 5.53 -15.95 0.08
CA VAL A 89 4.98 -17.28 -0.13
C VAL A 89 4.99 -17.66 -1.60
N LEU A 90 4.62 -16.74 -2.50
CA LEU A 90 4.43 -17.08 -3.92
C LEU A 90 5.71 -16.96 -4.75
N GLN A 91 6.50 -15.92 -4.53
CA GLN A 91 7.68 -15.58 -5.32
C GLN A 91 8.80 -15.01 -4.42
N PRO A 92 9.36 -15.81 -3.49
CA PRO A 92 10.31 -15.34 -2.49
C PRO A 92 11.57 -14.68 -3.06
N GLN A 93 11.99 -15.06 -4.26
CA GLN A 93 13.14 -14.46 -4.94
C GLN A 93 12.95 -12.96 -5.20
N LEU A 94 11.72 -12.48 -5.36
CA LEU A 94 11.44 -11.04 -5.55
C LEU A 94 11.75 -10.21 -4.29
N LEU A 95 11.88 -10.83 -3.12
CA LEU A 95 12.20 -10.13 -1.87
C LEU A 95 13.65 -9.63 -1.80
N VAL A 96 14.57 -10.24 -2.55
CA VAL A 96 16.00 -9.94 -2.48
C VAL A 96 16.52 -9.16 -3.69
N GLU A 97 15.63 -8.82 -4.63
CA GLU A 97 15.94 -7.96 -5.77
C GLU A 97 16.34 -6.55 -5.34
N ALA A 98 17.11 -5.84 -6.17
CA ALA A 98 17.56 -4.47 -5.86
C ALA A 98 16.39 -3.50 -5.62
N PHE A 99 15.27 -3.71 -6.32
CA PHE A 99 14.01 -3.01 -6.14
C PHE A 99 12.93 -4.00 -5.73
N ASN A 100 12.78 -4.22 -4.43
CA ASN A 100 11.91 -5.25 -3.87
C ASN A 100 10.73 -4.66 -3.08
N PRO A 101 9.68 -5.45 -2.84
CA PRO A 101 8.53 -5.01 -2.05
C PRO A 101 8.84 -4.89 -0.55
N VAL A 102 9.90 -5.51 -0.04
CA VAL A 102 10.27 -5.40 1.39
C VAL A 102 10.64 -3.97 1.74
N THR A 103 11.59 -3.38 1.00
CA THR A 103 12.03 -2.01 1.25
C THR A 103 10.89 -1.01 1.06
N THR A 104 10.12 -1.17 -0.01
CA THR A 104 8.99 -0.27 -0.32
C THR A 104 7.90 -0.32 0.75
N ASN A 105 7.44 -1.53 1.12
CA ASN A 105 6.37 -1.69 2.10
C ASN A 105 6.82 -1.30 3.51
N ILE A 106 8.07 -1.57 3.92
CA ILE A 106 8.59 -1.14 5.23
C ILE A 106 8.66 0.39 5.31
N MET A 107 9.07 1.08 4.25
CA MET A 107 9.07 2.55 4.22
C MET A 107 7.65 3.12 4.31
N MET A 108 6.68 2.52 3.62
CA MET A 108 5.27 2.91 3.76
C MET A 108 4.72 2.60 5.17
N ILE A 109 5.11 1.50 5.81
CA ILE A 109 4.75 1.20 7.20
C ILE A 109 5.34 2.27 8.13
N ALA A 110 6.60 2.64 7.96
CA ALA A 110 7.24 3.70 8.76
C ALA A 110 6.50 5.04 8.63
N LEU A 111 6.12 5.45 7.42
CA LEU A 111 5.30 6.63 7.19
C LEU A 111 3.92 6.53 7.84
N SER A 112 3.32 5.34 7.85
CA SER A 112 2.03 5.10 8.50
C SER A 112 2.11 5.25 10.01
N VAL A 113 3.19 4.75 10.62
CA VAL A 113 3.45 4.90 12.06
C VAL A 113 3.67 6.36 12.43
N ILE A 114 4.43 7.11 11.62
CA ILE A 114 4.59 8.56 11.81
C ILE A 114 3.23 9.26 11.76
N LEU A 115 2.43 9.00 10.71
CA LEU A 115 1.11 9.59 10.56
C LEU A 115 0.19 9.28 11.75
N PHE A 116 0.19 8.03 12.22
CA PHE A 116 -0.61 7.61 13.38
C PHE A 116 -0.23 8.37 14.65
N ASN A 117 1.08 8.44 14.94
CA ASN A 117 1.59 9.08 16.15
C ASN A 117 1.34 10.59 16.16
N GLU A 118 1.53 11.26 15.03
CA GLU A 118 1.27 12.69 14.87
C GLU A 118 -0.21 13.03 15.12
N LEU A 119 -1.13 12.24 14.56
CA LEU A 119 -2.57 12.42 14.80
C LEU A 119 -2.95 12.16 16.27
N GLN A 120 -2.29 11.18 16.92
CA GLN A 120 -2.51 10.93 18.34
C GLN A 120 -1.99 12.07 19.22
N ALA A 121 -0.86 12.70 18.86
CA ALA A 121 -0.34 13.86 19.56
C ALA A 121 -1.24 15.09 19.40
N GLU A 122 -1.75 15.36 18.19
CA GLU A 122 -2.71 16.44 17.91
C GLU A 122 -3.98 16.29 18.77
N GLU A 123 -4.57 15.09 18.83
CA GLU A 123 -5.74 14.80 19.68
C GLU A 123 -5.45 14.98 21.19
N GLN A 124 -4.28 14.58 21.67
CA GLN A 124 -3.91 14.76 23.08
C GLN A 124 -3.72 16.22 23.45
N GLN A 125 -3.17 17.03 22.54
CA GLN A 125 -2.97 18.45 22.75
C GLN A 125 -4.32 19.19 22.78
N ASP A 126 -5.23 18.84 21.87
CA ASP A 126 -6.59 19.41 21.86
C ASP A 126 -7.35 19.07 23.14
N ASN A 127 -7.24 17.84 23.65
CA ASN A 127 -7.87 17.43 24.91
C ASN A 127 -7.28 18.11 26.16
N ARG A 128 -6.04 18.62 26.12
CA ARG A 128 -5.43 19.36 27.23
C ARG A 128 -5.83 20.84 27.27
N ASN A 129 -6.33 21.37 26.15
CA ASN A 129 -6.70 22.77 26.00
C ASN A 129 -8.18 23.04 26.25
N HIS A 130 -8.97 22.00 26.55
CA HIS A 130 -10.38 22.05 26.95
C HIS A 130 -10.54 21.54 28.38
#